data_AF-A0A0M1P4U5-F1
#
_entry.id   AF-A0A0M1P4U5-F1
#
_cell.length_a   1.000
_cell.length_b   1.000
_cell.length_c   1.000
_cell.angle_alpha   90.00
_cell.angle_beta   90.00
_cell.angle_gamma   90.00
#
_symmetry.space_group_name_H-M   'P 1'
#
loop_
_entity.id
_entity.type
_entity.pdbx_description
1 polymer ?
#
loop_
_entity_poly.entity_id
_entity_poly.type
_entity_poly.pdbx_seq_one_letter_code
_entity_poly.pdbx_strand_id
1 'polypeptide(L)'
;MNHSIFTKKECAHLLNMIPEDIYQEFAANEEKKTPEEIKKEIDKLKEKTDTWKDELRSEEKNIVNDLNEPNKIQELNADLQKTQGKVEELSQEKKRTIETLDKLLEKSPKLEETTEIQVDVSEKNVNLKEGQSGYEIGYLAGSLKSEEREKDYLALSVPEGERVIYIGTSEDPNNILLKRDTSFSITNSSKVKSKKGDWVTKLTGWLLPKYTDSIKWAENLETKAHEQYEAIRYYTGELGYRSINHYLRSNQTKLLSKEELKNVLTAELNHLRYELEQKGKSENVIKEQLTQLEERLSKPGIDNTIHEIDAAMRRFSLKEDITVYRNTGEQELNKKEDFLQTTLGLDFSPLENFKTYEEYITKAIEIVKANKGKTNTALGYTSTATQKNTVFNKRPIRLEILVPKGTSAPYIDSISRFPNEKEVLLPRGSKFQITGASTVQEQGHNLLVIKAKLINS
;
A
#
# COMPACT_ATOMS: atom_id res chain seq x y z
N MET A 1 15.71 37.56 2.04
CA MET A 1 14.27 37.56 1.70
C MET A 1 13.58 36.67 2.71
N ASN A 2 12.66 37.21 3.51
CA ASN A 2 11.94 36.44 4.52
C ASN A 2 10.99 35.45 3.83
N HIS A 3 11.22 34.16 3.99
CA HIS A 3 10.25 33.13 3.60
C HIS A 3 9.19 33.02 4.70
N SER A 4 8.01 33.56 4.42
CA SER A 4 6.82 33.38 5.24
C SER A 4 6.40 31.92 5.17
N ILE A 5 6.42 31.22 6.30
CA ILE A 5 5.88 29.87 6.44
C ILE A 5 4.38 30.05 6.70
N PHE A 6 3.54 29.66 5.74
CA PHE A 6 2.10 29.65 5.94
C PHE A 6 1.75 28.71 7.10
N THR A 7 0.95 29.20 8.04
CA THR A 7 0.41 28.41 9.14
C THR A 7 -0.61 27.40 8.62
N LYS A 8 -0.84 26.32 9.37
CA LYS A 8 -1.82 25.27 9.04
C LYS A 8 -3.23 25.83 8.80
N LYS A 9 -3.57 26.95 9.46
CA LYS A 9 -4.84 27.68 9.31
C LYS A 9 -4.90 28.46 7.98
N GLU A 10 -3.78 29.02 7.53
CA GLU A 10 -3.67 29.68 6.23
C GLU A 10 -3.69 28.67 5.08
N CYS A 11 -3.04 27.50 5.24
CA CYS A 11 -3.15 26.41 4.26
C CYS A 11 -4.59 25.88 4.13
N ALA A 12 -5.29 25.69 5.25
CA ALA A 12 -6.69 25.27 5.24
C ALA A 12 -7.62 26.34 4.62
N HIS A 13 -7.32 27.63 4.85
CA HIS A 13 -8.04 28.72 4.22
C HIS A 13 -7.81 28.77 2.70
N LEU A 14 -6.56 28.58 2.24
CA LEU A 14 -6.22 28.51 0.81
C LEU A 14 -6.85 27.29 0.12
N LEU A 15 -6.89 26.13 0.78
CA LEU A 15 -7.55 24.93 0.27
C LEU A 15 -9.07 25.11 0.13
N ASN A 16 -9.70 25.85 1.05
CA ASN A 16 -11.12 26.22 1.00
C ASN A 16 -11.42 27.39 0.03
N MET A 17 -10.39 28.03 -0.52
CA MET A 17 -10.52 29.05 -1.57
C MET A 17 -10.41 28.46 -2.99
N ILE A 18 -10.02 27.20 -3.11
CA ILE A 18 -10.10 26.47 -4.39
C ILE A 18 -11.58 26.15 -4.60
N PRO A 19 -12.22 26.69 -5.65
CA PRO A 19 -13.64 26.46 -5.86
C PRO A 19 -13.90 24.96 -6.14
N GLU A 20 -15.05 24.49 -5.64
CA GLU A 20 -15.45 23.06 -5.61
C GLU A 20 -15.41 22.41 -7.01
N ASP A 21 -15.65 23.21 -8.05
CA ASP A 21 -15.61 22.82 -9.46
C ASP A 21 -14.21 22.38 -9.92
N ILE A 22 -13.13 22.93 -9.37
CA ILE A 22 -11.76 22.49 -9.67
C ILE A 22 -11.48 21.09 -9.11
N TYR A 23 -11.98 20.76 -7.90
CA TYR A 23 -11.86 19.40 -7.36
C TYR A 23 -12.66 18.38 -8.18
N GLN A 24 -13.84 18.79 -8.67
CA GLN A 24 -14.63 17.99 -9.61
C GLN A 24 -13.92 17.84 -10.96
N GLU A 25 -13.19 18.85 -11.44
CA GLU A 25 -12.39 18.79 -12.67
C GLU A 25 -11.19 17.83 -12.54
N PHE A 26 -10.54 17.77 -11.38
CA PHE A 26 -9.46 16.81 -11.11
C PHE A 26 -9.96 15.37 -10.92
N ALA A 27 -11.13 15.16 -10.31
CA ALA A 27 -11.76 13.84 -10.20
C ALA A 27 -12.43 13.38 -11.51
N ALA A 28 -12.79 14.31 -12.39
CA ALA A 28 -13.35 14.03 -13.71
C ALA A 28 -12.29 13.82 -14.81
N ASN A 29 -11.01 14.06 -14.52
CA ASN A 29 -9.88 13.94 -15.47
C ASN A 29 -9.14 12.58 -15.42
N GLU A 30 -9.67 11.57 -14.73
CA GLU A 30 -9.34 10.20 -15.12
C GLU A 30 -10.07 9.94 -16.45
N GLU A 31 -9.33 9.93 -17.56
CA GLU A 31 -9.86 9.58 -18.88
C GLU A 31 -10.62 8.24 -18.77
N LYS A 32 -11.95 8.32 -18.78
CA LYS A 32 -12.78 7.13 -18.80
C LYS A 32 -12.51 6.41 -20.11
N LYS A 33 -12.03 5.16 -20.02
CA LYS A 33 -11.85 4.28 -21.17
C LYS A 33 -13.11 4.29 -22.03
N THR A 34 -12.92 4.47 -23.32
CA THR A 34 -13.97 4.36 -24.33
C THR A 34 -14.53 2.93 -24.36
N PRO A 35 -15.79 2.73 -24.80
CA PRO A 35 -16.35 1.39 -24.99
C PRO A 35 -15.47 0.48 -25.87
N GLU A 36 -14.81 1.05 -26.88
CA GLU A 36 -13.88 0.34 -27.77
C GLU A 36 -12.62 -0.12 -27.03
N GLU A 37 -12.06 0.71 -26.15
CA GLU A 37 -10.90 0.35 -25.33
C GLU A 37 -11.24 -0.76 -24.33
N ILE A 38 -12.39 -0.64 -23.66
CA ILE A 38 -12.90 -1.68 -22.73
C ILE A 38 -13.11 -3.00 -23.47
N LYS A 39 -13.71 -2.97 -24.67
CA LYS A 39 -13.92 -4.17 -25.47
C LYS A 39 -12.60 -4.82 -25.87
N LYS A 40 -11.62 -4.03 -26.32
CA LYS A 40 -10.28 -4.53 -26.69
C LYS A 40 -9.58 -5.18 -25.50
N GLU A 41 -9.70 -4.59 -24.31
CA GLU A 41 -9.17 -5.15 -23.08
C GLU A 41 -9.81 -6.50 -22.72
N ILE A 42 -11.15 -6.57 -22.81
CA ILE A 42 -11.92 -7.80 -22.59
C ILE A 42 -11.51 -8.90 -23.57
N ASP A 43 -11.47 -8.59 -24.87
CA ASP A 43 -11.12 -9.56 -25.92
C ASP A 43 -9.72 -10.12 -25.69
N LYS A 44 -8.76 -9.25 -25.32
CA LYS A 44 -7.38 -9.66 -25.01
C LYS A 44 -7.30 -10.52 -23.76
N LEU A 45 -8.02 -10.17 -22.70
CA LEU A 45 -8.03 -10.96 -21.47
C LEU A 45 -8.69 -12.32 -21.68
N LYS A 46 -9.76 -12.36 -22.47
CA LYS A 46 -10.46 -13.59 -22.86
C LYS A 46 -9.54 -14.51 -23.64
N GLU A 47 -8.87 -14.03 -24.69
CA GLU A 47 -7.92 -14.80 -25.49
C GLU A 47 -6.80 -15.42 -24.62
N LYS A 48 -6.24 -14.63 -23.70
CA LYS A 48 -5.24 -15.13 -22.74
C LYS A 48 -5.80 -16.18 -21.80
N THR A 49 -7.03 -15.98 -21.33
CA THR A 49 -7.68 -16.94 -20.43
C THR A 49 -7.97 -18.24 -21.17
N ASP A 50 -8.44 -18.19 -22.41
CA ASP A 50 -8.71 -19.37 -23.23
C ASP A 50 -7.41 -20.13 -23.54
N THR A 51 -6.35 -19.41 -23.92
CA THR A 51 -5.01 -20.00 -24.11
C THR A 51 -4.49 -20.66 -22.83
N TRP A 52 -4.61 -19.99 -21.69
CA TRP A 52 -4.23 -20.54 -20.39
C TRP A 52 -5.07 -21.75 -20.00
N LYS A 53 -6.38 -21.73 -20.29
CA LYS A 53 -7.28 -22.87 -20.04
C LYS A 53 -6.81 -24.10 -20.80
N ASP A 54 -6.31 -23.98 -22.02
CA ASP A 54 -5.84 -25.12 -22.81
C ASP A 54 -4.70 -25.89 -22.14
N GLU A 55 -3.86 -25.21 -21.36
CA GLU A 55 -2.75 -25.77 -20.59
C GLU A 55 -3.18 -26.50 -19.31
N LEU A 56 -4.44 -26.34 -18.88
CA LEU A 56 -4.96 -26.92 -17.64
C LEU A 56 -5.27 -28.42 -17.79
N ARG A 57 -5.15 -29.15 -16.67
CA ARG A 57 -5.61 -30.55 -16.60
C ARG A 57 -7.14 -30.61 -16.64
N SER A 58 -7.70 -31.76 -17.03
CA SER A 58 -9.15 -31.91 -17.19
C SER A 58 -9.96 -31.53 -15.93
N GLU A 59 -9.47 -31.88 -14.73
CA GLU A 59 -10.13 -31.49 -13.48
C GLU A 59 -10.09 -29.97 -13.23
N GLU A 60 -8.96 -29.31 -13.55
CA GLU A 60 -8.79 -27.87 -13.42
C GLU A 60 -9.68 -27.13 -14.44
N LYS A 61 -9.78 -27.64 -15.69
CA LYS A 61 -10.68 -27.12 -16.73
C LYS A 61 -12.13 -27.17 -16.28
N ASN A 62 -12.57 -28.29 -15.70
CA ASN A 62 -13.93 -28.43 -15.20
C ASN A 62 -14.23 -27.36 -14.14
N ILE A 63 -13.35 -27.19 -13.15
CA ILE A 63 -13.53 -26.15 -12.11
C ILE A 63 -13.66 -24.77 -12.73
N VAL A 64 -12.82 -24.40 -13.71
CA VAL A 64 -12.89 -23.08 -14.36
C VAL A 64 -14.17 -22.92 -15.18
N ASN A 65 -14.61 -23.97 -15.86
CA ASN A 65 -15.86 -23.94 -16.63
C ASN A 65 -17.08 -23.80 -15.73
N ASP A 66 -17.08 -24.46 -14.57
CA ASP A 66 -18.14 -24.35 -13.57
C ASP A 66 -18.28 -22.91 -13.04
N LEU A 67 -17.23 -22.07 -13.09
CA LEU A 67 -17.31 -20.66 -12.67
C LEU A 67 -18.24 -19.83 -13.56
N ASN A 68 -18.52 -20.31 -14.78
CA ASN A 68 -19.48 -19.69 -15.68
C ASN A 68 -20.94 -20.09 -15.35
N GLU A 69 -21.15 -21.08 -14.46
CA GLU A 69 -22.49 -21.45 -14.03
C GLU A 69 -23.11 -20.32 -13.20
N PRO A 70 -24.40 -20.01 -13.42
CA PRO A 70 -25.12 -19.06 -12.59
C PRO A 70 -25.00 -19.44 -11.11
N ASN A 71 -24.63 -18.47 -10.27
CA ASN A 71 -24.53 -18.59 -8.81
C ASN A 71 -23.36 -19.42 -8.25
N LYS A 72 -22.52 -20.09 -9.05
CA LYS A 72 -21.42 -20.92 -8.51
C LYS A 72 -20.51 -20.15 -7.55
N ILE A 73 -20.10 -18.94 -7.94
CA ILE A 73 -19.28 -18.06 -7.11
C ILE A 73 -20.03 -17.61 -5.85
N GLN A 74 -21.34 -17.36 -5.96
CA GLN A 74 -22.16 -16.94 -4.83
C GLN A 74 -22.29 -18.07 -3.79
N GLU A 75 -22.44 -19.32 -4.24
CA GLU A 75 -22.47 -20.50 -3.37
C GLU A 75 -21.14 -20.68 -2.62
N LEU A 76 -20.02 -20.63 -3.35
CA LEU A 76 -18.68 -20.71 -2.74
C LEU A 76 -18.46 -19.58 -1.72
N ASN A 77 -18.88 -18.36 -2.06
CA ASN A 77 -18.75 -17.21 -1.16
C ASN A 77 -19.64 -17.33 0.08
N ALA A 78 -20.85 -17.88 -0.05
CA ALA A 78 -21.74 -18.13 1.09
C ALA A 78 -21.14 -19.15 2.06
N ASP A 79 -20.54 -20.23 1.55
CA ASP A 79 -19.83 -21.23 2.35
C ASP A 79 -18.60 -20.64 3.05
N LEU A 80 -17.79 -19.86 2.32
CA LEU A 80 -16.63 -19.17 2.87
C LEU A 80 -17.05 -18.17 3.96
N GLN A 81 -18.15 -17.43 3.76
CA GLN A 81 -18.65 -16.50 4.76
C GLN A 81 -19.13 -17.24 6.03
N LYS A 82 -19.85 -18.36 5.88
CA LYS A 82 -20.32 -19.19 7.00
C LYS A 82 -19.18 -19.77 7.84
N THR A 83 -18.08 -20.13 7.20
CA THR A 83 -16.87 -20.69 7.84
C THR A 83 -15.83 -19.61 8.20
N GLN A 84 -16.14 -18.33 7.98
CA GLN A 84 -15.19 -17.22 8.17
C GLN A 84 -13.87 -17.44 7.42
N GLY A 85 -13.92 -18.06 6.24
CA GLY A 85 -12.79 -18.35 5.37
C GLY A 85 -12.02 -19.63 5.71
N LYS A 86 -12.44 -20.39 6.73
CA LYS A 86 -11.79 -21.65 7.13
C LYS A 86 -12.22 -22.80 6.23
N VAL A 87 -11.41 -23.04 5.20
CA VAL A 87 -11.68 -24.05 4.17
C VAL A 87 -11.72 -25.48 4.75
N GLU A 88 -11.03 -25.72 5.86
CA GLU A 88 -11.01 -27.02 6.55
C GLU A 88 -12.35 -27.42 7.17
N GLU A 89 -13.23 -26.45 7.42
CA GLU A 89 -14.57 -26.68 7.98
C GLU A 89 -15.61 -27.02 6.89
N LEU A 90 -15.22 -27.00 5.60
CA LEU A 90 -16.08 -27.32 4.46
C LEU A 90 -16.07 -28.82 4.12
N SER A 91 -17.03 -29.24 3.28
CA SER A 91 -17.02 -30.59 2.70
C SER A 91 -15.74 -30.82 1.89
N GLN A 92 -15.27 -32.07 1.82
CA GLN A 92 -14.04 -32.42 1.09
C GLN A 92 -14.06 -31.96 -0.37
N GLU A 93 -15.23 -32.05 -1.01
CA GLU A 93 -15.44 -31.57 -2.38
C GLU A 93 -15.24 -30.05 -2.48
N LYS A 94 -15.94 -29.26 -1.64
CA LYS A 94 -15.82 -27.79 -1.64
C LYS A 94 -14.41 -27.34 -1.30
N LYS A 95 -13.78 -27.98 -0.31
CA LYS A 95 -12.38 -27.76 0.04
C LYS A 95 -11.46 -27.97 -1.16
N ARG A 96 -11.58 -29.10 -1.86
CA ARG A 96 -10.79 -29.40 -3.06
C ARG A 96 -11.02 -28.36 -4.16
N THR A 97 -12.27 -27.96 -4.38
CA THR A 97 -12.62 -26.92 -5.37
C THR A 97 -11.97 -25.59 -5.03
N ILE A 98 -12.08 -25.12 -3.79
CA ILE A 98 -11.48 -23.86 -3.33
C ILE A 98 -9.95 -23.90 -3.42
N GLU A 99 -9.31 -24.95 -2.90
CA GLU A 99 -7.85 -25.08 -2.95
C GLU A 99 -7.31 -25.16 -4.39
N THR A 100 -8.08 -25.75 -5.29
CA THR A 100 -7.70 -25.81 -6.71
C THR A 100 -7.91 -24.47 -7.39
N LEU A 101 -9.03 -23.79 -7.13
CA LEU A 101 -9.31 -22.46 -7.65
C LEU A 101 -8.29 -21.41 -7.17
N ASP A 102 -7.90 -21.44 -5.90
CA ASP A 102 -6.83 -20.61 -5.35
C ASP A 102 -5.51 -20.81 -6.13
N LYS A 103 -5.11 -22.06 -6.38
CA LYS A 103 -3.90 -22.40 -7.17
C LYS A 103 -4.01 -21.98 -8.63
N LEU A 104 -5.22 -22.03 -9.19
CA LEU A 104 -5.48 -21.62 -10.58
C LEU A 104 -5.33 -20.11 -10.72
N LEU A 105 -5.90 -19.33 -9.81
CA LEU A 105 -5.74 -17.87 -9.76
C LEU A 105 -4.27 -17.46 -9.57
N GLU A 106 -3.44 -18.23 -8.85
CA GLU A 106 -2.00 -17.98 -8.76
C GLU A 106 -1.25 -18.16 -10.09
N LYS A 107 -1.85 -18.82 -11.06
CA LYS A 107 -1.26 -19.11 -12.38
C LYS A 107 -2.02 -18.44 -13.53
N SER A 108 -3.19 -17.86 -13.26
CA SER A 108 -4.07 -17.28 -14.28
C SER A 108 -3.46 -16.02 -14.92
N PRO A 109 -3.97 -15.56 -16.07
CA PRO A 109 -3.46 -14.38 -16.74
C PRO A 109 -3.38 -13.15 -15.82
N LYS A 110 -2.36 -12.33 -16.03
CA LYS A 110 -2.20 -11.04 -15.37
C LYS A 110 -2.85 -9.93 -16.18
N LEU A 111 -3.44 -8.97 -15.49
CA LEU A 111 -3.80 -7.68 -16.07
C LEU A 111 -2.53 -6.97 -16.56
N GLU A 112 -2.63 -6.30 -17.71
CA GLU A 112 -1.51 -5.57 -18.32
C GLU A 112 -1.47 -4.10 -17.96
N GLU A 113 -2.54 -3.61 -17.35
CA GLU A 113 -2.68 -2.25 -16.87
C GLU A 113 -3.60 -2.25 -15.66
N THR A 114 -3.70 -1.11 -14.99
CA THR A 114 -4.68 -0.92 -13.92
C THR A 114 -6.07 -0.84 -14.53
N THR A 115 -7.01 -1.58 -13.96
CA THR A 115 -8.36 -1.74 -14.50
C THR A 115 -9.40 -1.56 -13.40
N GLU A 116 -10.41 -0.72 -13.65
CA GLU A 116 -11.56 -0.60 -12.75
C GLU A 116 -12.54 -1.74 -13.02
N ILE A 117 -13.03 -2.39 -11.96
CA ILE A 117 -14.14 -3.33 -12.02
C ILE A 117 -15.26 -2.91 -11.07
N GLN A 118 -16.50 -3.27 -11.40
CA GLN A 118 -17.64 -3.12 -10.50
C GLN A 118 -17.99 -4.46 -9.88
N VAL A 119 -17.86 -4.57 -8.56
CA VAL A 119 -18.23 -5.75 -7.76
C VAL A 119 -19.40 -5.42 -6.83
N ASP A 120 -20.25 -6.41 -6.55
CA ASP A 120 -21.22 -6.28 -5.46
C ASP A 120 -20.46 -6.16 -4.13
N VAL A 121 -20.83 -5.18 -3.31
CA VAL A 121 -20.20 -4.99 -1.99
C VAL A 121 -21.00 -5.74 -0.93
N SER A 122 -20.31 -6.45 -0.02
CA SER A 122 -21.00 -7.11 1.10
C SER A 122 -21.58 -6.09 2.09
N GLU A 123 -22.67 -6.45 2.76
CA GLU A 123 -23.39 -5.58 3.71
C GLU A 123 -22.48 -4.97 4.79
N LYS A 124 -21.47 -5.73 5.26
CA LYS A 124 -20.49 -5.26 6.25
C LYS A 124 -19.63 -4.08 5.75
N ASN A 125 -19.45 -3.96 4.44
CA ASN A 125 -18.59 -2.98 3.80
C ASN A 125 -19.37 -1.79 3.22
N VAL A 126 -20.71 -1.87 3.10
CA VAL A 126 -21.57 -0.81 2.51
C VAL A 126 -21.38 0.56 3.16
N ASN A 127 -21.15 0.60 4.48
CA ASN A 127 -21.08 1.86 5.24
C ASN A 127 -19.66 2.43 5.35
N LEU A 128 -18.68 1.85 4.63
CA LEU A 128 -17.32 2.37 4.63
C LEU A 128 -17.27 3.76 3.99
N LYS A 129 -16.45 4.62 4.61
CA LYS A 129 -16.20 6.00 4.22
C LYS A 129 -14.81 6.15 3.62
N GLU A 130 -14.57 7.28 2.97
CA GLU A 130 -13.25 7.66 2.49
C GLU A 130 -12.18 7.52 3.59
N GLY A 131 -11.03 6.94 3.23
CA GLY A 131 -9.92 6.65 4.12
C GLY A 131 -10.09 5.39 4.97
N GLN A 132 -11.23 4.69 4.89
CA GLN A 132 -11.43 3.39 5.53
C GLN A 132 -11.07 2.24 4.59
N SER A 133 -10.76 1.08 5.17
CA SER A 133 -10.50 -0.14 4.42
C SER A 133 -11.58 -1.18 4.65
N GLY A 134 -11.85 -1.96 3.61
CA GLY A 134 -12.77 -3.09 3.63
C GLY A 134 -12.04 -4.39 3.30
N TYR A 135 -12.73 -5.49 3.58
CA TYR A 135 -12.21 -6.84 3.36
C TYR A 135 -13.33 -7.77 2.89
N GLU A 136 -13.11 -8.52 1.82
CA GLU A 136 -13.97 -9.61 1.37
C GLU A 136 -13.29 -10.97 1.59
N ILE A 137 -14.01 -11.88 2.24
CA ILE A 137 -13.52 -13.24 2.53
C ILE A 137 -13.63 -14.10 1.26
N GLY A 138 -14.72 -13.93 0.50
CA GLY A 138 -14.98 -14.67 -0.73
C GLY A 138 -14.26 -14.12 -1.95
N TYR A 139 -14.37 -14.83 -3.07
CA TYR A 139 -13.90 -14.38 -4.38
C TYR A 139 -14.69 -13.16 -4.86
N LEU A 140 -14.01 -12.23 -5.53
CA LEU A 140 -14.65 -11.06 -6.11
C LEU A 140 -14.94 -11.31 -7.59
N ALA A 141 -16.21 -11.53 -7.93
CA ALA A 141 -16.68 -11.50 -9.32
C ALA A 141 -17.17 -10.10 -9.66
N GLY A 142 -16.60 -9.49 -10.70
CA GLY A 142 -16.91 -8.12 -11.08
C GLY A 142 -16.91 -7.87 -12.58
N SER A 143 -17.65 -6.85 -13.00
CA SER A 143 -17.74 -6.42 -14.39
C SER A 143 -16.67 -5.40 -14.73
N LEU A 144 -15.97 -5.60 -15.84
CA LEU A 144 -15.04 -4.64 -16.47
C LEU A 144 -15.75 -3.42 -17.07
N LYS A 145 -17.06 -3.52 -17.30
CA LYS A 145 -17.86 -2.44 -17.86
C LYS A 145 -18.53 -1.67 -16.73
N SER A 146 -18.36 -0.35 -16.74
CA SER A 146 -19.09 0.55 -15.86
C SER A 146 -20.56 0.60 -16.27
N GLU A 147 -21.43 0.01 -15.46
CA GLU A 147 -22.88 0.04 -15.67
C GLU A 147 -23.60 0.61 -14.44
N GLU A 148 -24.84 1.06 -14.65
CA GLU A 148 -25.73 1.37 -13.52
C GLU A 148 -26.12 0.07 -12.81
N ARG A 149 -25.99 0.07 -11.48
CA ARG A 149 -26.24 -1.09 -10.62
C ARG A 149 -27.53 -0.93 -9.85
N GLU A 150 -28.22 -2.05 -9.63
CA GLU A 150 -29.44 -2.12 -8.81
C GLU A 150 -29.17 -2.37 -7.33
N LYS A 151 -27.90 -2.60 -6.97
CA LYS A 151 -27.44 -2.86 -5.61
C LYS A 151 -26.23 -1.99 -5.30
N ASP A 152 -25.94 -1.88 -4.00
CA ASP A 152 -24.70 -1.26 -3.53
C ASP A 152 -23.49 -1.99 -4.12
N TYR A 153 -22.49 -1.23 -4.55
CA TYR A 153 -21.36 -1.77 -5.28
C TYR A 153 -20.07 -1.01 -5.01
N LEU A 154 -18.97 -1.68 -5.30
CA LEU A 154 -17.62 -1.15 -5.22
C LEU A 154 -17.04 -1.06 -6.64
N ALA A 155 -16.74 0.15 -7.07
CA ALA A 155 -15.86 0.43 -8.20
C ALA A 155 -14.41 0.29 -7.70
N LEU A 156 -13.79 -0.84 -8.03
CA LEU A 156 -12.50 -1.27 -7.52
C LEU A 156 -11.43 -1.12 -8.60
N SER A 157 -10.45 -0.26 -8.37
CA SER A 157 -9.24 -0.19 -9.17
C SER A 157 -8.31 -1.36 -8.84
N VAL A 158 -8.16 -2.27 -9.79
CA VAL A 158 -7.28 -3.45 -9.71
C VAL A 158 -5.96 -3.13 -10.41
N PRO A 159 -4.82 -3.21 -9.72
CA PRO A 159 -3.54 -2.82 -10.29
C PRO A 159 -3.06 -3.76 -11.40
N GLU A 160 -2.27 -3.18 -12.32
CA GLU A 160 -1.47 -3.93 -13.29
C GLU A 160 -0.74 -5.11 -12.62
N GLY A 161 -0.74 -6.26 -13.30
CA GLY A 161 -0.04 -7.45 -12.84
C GLY A 161 -0.85 -8.34 -11.88
N GLU A 162 -2.00 -7.89 -11.39
CA GLU A 162 -2.93 -8.73 -10.63
C GLU A 162 -3.46 -9.86 -11.50
N ARG A 163 -3.62 -11.04 -10.91
CA ARG A 163 -4.11 -12.22 -11.61
C ARG A 163 -5.62 -12.33 -11.53
N VAL A 164 -6.23 -12.58 -12.67
CA VAL A 164 -7.68 -12.69 -12.84
C VAL A 164 -8.03 -13.87 -13.72
N ILE A 165 -9.26 -14.36 -13.64
CA ILE A 165 -9.83 -15.32 -14.59
C ILE A 165 -11.00 -14.64 -15.29
N TYR A 166 -11.01 -14.63 -16.62
CA TYR A 166 -12.20 -14.24 -17.37
C TYR A 166 -13.30 -15.29 -17.19
N ILE A 167 -14.46 -14.87 -16.68
CA ILE A 167 -15.65 -15.70 -16.40
C ILE A 167 -16.90 -15.15 -17.10
N GLY A 168 -16.70 -14.37 -18.18
CA GLY A 168 -17.80 -13.76 -18.90
C GLY A 168 -18.64 -14.78 -19.67
N THR A 169 -19.95 -14.66 -19.58
CA THR A 169 -20.93 -15.51 -20.29
C THR A 169 -21.55 -14.75 -21.47
N SER A 170 -22.46 -15.39 -22.21
CA SER A 170 -23.24 -14.66 -23.23
C SER A 170 -24.17 -13.61 -22.64
N GLU A 171 -24.60 -13.79 -21.38
CA GLU A 171 -25.49 -12.86 -20.66
C GLU A 171 -24.68 -11.75 -19.99
N ASP A 172 -23.54 -12.10 -19.39
CA ASP A 172 -22.63 -11.17 -18.71
C ASP A 172 -21.20 -11.28 -19.26
N PRO A 173 -20.91 -10.73 -20.45
CA PRO A 173 -19.64 -10.96 -21.16
C PRO A 173 -18.44 -10.23 -20.55
N ASN A 174 -18.65 -9.40 -19.53
CA ASN A 174 -17.60 -8.50 -19.01
C ASN A 174 -17.06 -8.96 -17.65
N ASN A 175 -17.45 -10.14 -17.18
CA ASN A 175 -17.13 -10.58 -15.83
C ASN A 175 -15.74 -11.20 -15.74
N ILE A 176 -15.04 -10.81 -14.69
CA ILE A 176 -13.78 -11.41 -14.26
C ILE A 176 -13.89 -11.87 -12.81
N LEU A 177 -13.05 -12.83 -12.45
CA LEU A 177 -12.91 -13.33 -11.09
C LEU A 177 -11.53 -12.95 -10.55
N LEU A 178 -11.55 -12.30 -9.39
CA LEU A 178 -10.39 -12.08 -8.54
C LEU A 178 -10.35 -13.10 -7.41
N LYS A 179 -9.17 -13.25 -6.83
CA LYS A 179 -8.94 -14.08 -5.65
C LYS A 179 -9.81 -13.68 -4.46
N ARG A 180 -10.05 -14.68 -3.62
CA ARG A 180 -10.65 -14.51 -2.31
C ARG A 180 -9.68 -13.86 -1.32
N ASP A 181 -10.17 -13.56 -0.13
CA ASP A 181 -9.38 -12.88 0.91
C ASP A 181 -8.76 -11.57 0.40
N THR A 182 -9.63 -10.69 -0.10
CA THR A 182 -9.24 -9.46 -0.76
C THR A 182 -9.52 -8.26 0.14
N SER A 183 -8.51 -7.42 0.36
CA SER A 183 -8.65 -6.13 1.06
C SER A 183 -8.67 -4.98 0.06
N PHE A 184 -9.31 -3.88 0.42
CA PHE A 184 -9.39 -2.69 -0.43
C PHE A 184 -9.51 -1.43 0.43
N SER A 185 -9.04 -0.29 -0.08
CA SER A 185 -9.17 1.02 0.56
C SER A 185 -10.22 1.86 -0.16
N ILE A 186 -11.08 2.55 0.58
CA ILE A 186 -12.10 3.45 0.03
C ILE A 186 -11.51 4.84 -0.17
N THR A 187 -11.59 5.33 -1.41
CA THR A 187 -11.22 6.70 -1.78
C THR A 187 -12.42 7.61 -1.96
N ASN A 188 -13.62 7.06 -2.15
CA ASN A 188 -14.84 7.84 -2.19
C ASN A 188 -16.05 6.98 -1.81
N SER A 189 -17.05 7.58 -1.19
CA SER A 189 -18.34 6.97 -0.90
C SER A 189 -19.45 7.93 -1.31
N SER A 190 -20.34 7.48 -2.19
CA SER A 190 -21.38 8.31 -2.78
C SER A 190 -22.70 7.57 -2.91
N LYS A 191 -23.80 8.32 -3.08
CA LYS A 191 -25.11 7.77 -3.44
C LYS A 191 -25.38 8.07 -4.91
N VAL A 192 -25.73 7.06 -5.68
CA VAL A 192 -26.08 7.16 -7.11
C VAL A 192 -27.46 6.57 -7.36
N LYS A 193 -28.12 6.98 -8.44
CA LYS A 193 -29.42 6.43 -8.85
C LYS A 193 -29.22 5.16 -9.67
N SER A 194 -29.97 4.10 -9.36
CA SER A 194 -30.09 2.91 -10.20
C SER A 194 -30.97 3.18 -11.43
N LYS A 195 -31.05 2.22 -12.37
CA LYS A 195 -31.95 2.33 -13.55
C LYS A 195 -33.41 2.45 -13.11
N LYS A 196 -33.77 1.87 -11.97
CA LYS A 196 -35.11 1.96 -11.37
C LYS A 196 -35.35 3.24 -10.57
N GLY A 197 -34.33 4.09 -10.40
CA GLY A 197 -34.43 5.34 -9.65
C GLY A 197 -34.24 5.18 -8.14
N ASP A 198 -33.84 4.01 -7.65
CA ASP A 198 -33.50 3.79 -6.25
C ASP A 198 -32.11 4.37 -5.94
N TRP A 199 -31.89 4.81 -4.70
CA TRP A 199 -30.56 5.26 -4.28
C TRP A 199 -29.72 4.07 -3.84
N VAL A 200 -28.59 3.84 -4.52
CA VAL A 200 -27.60 2.82 -4.19
C VAL A 200 -26.29 3.48 -3.75
N THR A 201 -25.55 2.79 -2.87
CA THR A 201 -24.22 3.17 -2.43
C THR A 201 -23.20 2.79 -3.49
N LYS A 202 -22.47 3.76 -4.02
CA LYS A 202 -21.26 3.54 -4.82
C LYS A 202 -20.05 3.84 -3.94
N LEU A 203 -19.31 2.79 -3.61
CA LEU A 203 -17.97 2.92 -3.08
C LEU A 203 -16.98 2.96 -4.24
N THR A 204 -15.97 3.80 -4.15
CA THR A 204 -14.82 3.80 -5.06
C THR A 204 -13.58 3.50 -4.23
N GLY A 205 -12.75 2.59 -4.71
CA GLY A 205 -11.61 2.16 -3.95
C GLY A 205 -10.55 1.47 -4.78
N TRP A 206 -9.47 1.09 -4.11
CA TRP A 206 -8.32 0.44 -4.72
C TRP A 206 -8.12 -0.91 -4.08
N LEU A 207 -7.83 -1.92 -4.90
CA LEU A 207 -7.43 -3.22 -4.40
C LEU A 207 -6.14 -3.02 -3.60
N LEU A 208 -6.18 -3.40 -2.33
CA LEU A 208 -4.97 -3.49 -1.54
C LEU A 208 -4.29 -4.81 -1.94
N PRO A 209 -2.97 -4.79 -2.17
CA PRO A 209 -2.23 -6.03 -2.37
C PRO A 209 -2.41 -6.98 -1.18
N LYS A 210 -1.98 -8.23 -1.35
CA LYS A 210 -2.25 -9.38 -0.47
C LYS A 210 -1.69 -9.20 0.96
N TYR A 211 -2.33 -8.34 1.74
CA TYR A 211 -1.94 -7.92 3.10
C TYR A 211 -2.98 -8.33 4.13
N THR A 212 -3.89 -9.22 3.81
CA THR A 212 -4.82 -9.82 4.79
C THR A 212 -4.07 -10.45 5.94
N ASP A 213 -2.94 -11.10 5.66
CA ASP A 213 -2.03 -11.59 6.69
C ASP A 213 -1.44 -10.45 7.53
N SER A 214 -1.18 -9.28 6.94
CA SER A 214 -0.70 -8.10 7.67
C SER A 214 -1.81 -7.46 8.51
N ILE A 215 -3.05 -7.43 8.04
CA ILE A 215 -4.21 -6.97 8.83
C ILE A 215 -4.43 -7.91 10.02
N LYS A 216 -4.48 -9.23 9.79
CA LYS A 216 -4.59 -10.23 10.88
C LYS A 216 -3.40 -10.16 11.84
N TRP A 217 -2.20 -9.91 11.32
CA TRP A 217 -1.01 -9.67 12.14
C TRP A 217 -1.18 -8.42 13.01
N ALA A 218 -1.65 -7.31 12.44
CA ALA A 218 -1.90 -6.07 13.15
C ALA A 218 -2.94 -6.24 14.27
N GLU A 219 -4.08 -6.86 13.98
CA GLU A 219 -5.12 -7.19 14.96
C GLU A 219 -4.58 -8.09 16.08
N ASN A 220 -3.72 -9.06 15.74
CA ASN A 220 -3.07 -9.92 16.72
C ASN A 220 -2.12 -9.14 17.63
N LEU A 221 -1.34 -8.20 17.08
CA LEU A 221 -0.50 -7.32 17.89
C LEU A 221 -1.35 -6.47 18.82
N GLU A 222 -2.40 -5.82 18.30
CA GLU A 222 -3.28 -4.96 19.09
C GLU A 222 -3.89 -5.72 20.28
N THR A 223 -4.35 -6.96 20.05
CA THR A 223 -5.10 -7.74 21.04
C THR A 223 -4.23 -8.62 21.94
N LYS A 224 -3.06 -9.08 21.48
CA LYS A 224 -2.23 -10.09 22.19
C LYS A 224 -0.79 -9.66 22.45
N ALA A 225 -0.32 -8.59 21.83
CA ALA A 225 1.04 -8.08 21.99
C ALA A 225 1.06 -6.55 21.92
N HIS A 226 0.28 -5.92 22.81
CA HIS A 226 -0.01 -4.49 22.72
C HIS A 226 1.26 -3.59 22.74
N GLU A 227 2.32 -4.00 23.44
CA GLU A 227 3.60 -3.28 23.43
C GLU A 227 4.25 -3.25 22.03
N GLN A 228 4.13 -4.35 21.27
CA GLN A 228 4.59 -4.45 19.88
C GLN A 228 3.77 -3.56 18.96
N TYR A 229 2.46 -3.54 19.15
CA TYR A 229 1.56 -2.64 18.45
C TYR A 229 1.93 -1.17 18.68
N GLU A 230 2.10 -0.75 19.94
CA GLU A 230 2.46 0.62 20.30
C GLU A 230 3.90 1.00 19.89
N ALA A 231 4.82 0.03 19.76
CA ALA A 231 6.16 0.29 19.26
C ALA A 231 6.16 0.59 17.74
N ILE A 232 5.40 -0.19 16.95
CA ILE A 232 5.20 0.07 15.51
C ILE A 232 4.50 1.42 15.30
N ARG A 233 3.39 1.66 16.03
CA ARG A 233 2.64 2.91 15.96
C ARG A 233 3.51 4.12 16.33
N TYR A 234 4.33 4.01 17.38
CA TYR A 234 5.28 5.06 17.74
C TYR A 234 6.34 5.29 16.65
N TYR A 235 6.90 4.23 16.07
CA TYR A 235 7.87 4.35 14.99
C TYR A 235 7.31 5.10 13.78
N THR A 236 6.06 4.86 13.40
CA THR A 236 5.43 5.59 12.27
C THR A 236 5.16 7.07 12.55
N GLY A 237 5.30 7.53 13.80
CA GLY A 237 5.27 8.95 14.15
C GLY A 237 6.54 9.70 13.75
N GLU A 238 6.44 11.03 13.64
CA GLU A 238 7.55 11.89 13.19
C GLU A 238 8.77 11.78 14.11
N LEU A 239 8.55 11.71 15.42
CA LEU A 239 9.61 11.54 16.41
C LEU A 239 10.21 10.13 16.44
N GLY A 240 9.38 9.08 16.35
CA GLY A 240 9.82 7.70 16.48
C GLY A 240 10.75 7.26 15.35
N TYR A 241 10.30 7.41 14.11
CA TYR A 241 11.10 7.09 12.91
C TYR A 241 12.46 7.79 12.93
N ARG A 242 12.47 9.10 13.22
CA ARG A 242 13.70 9.93 13.19
C ARG A 242 14.70 9.49 14.25
N SER A 243 14.26 9.39 15.51
CA SER A 243 15.13 9.05 16.64
C SER A 243 15.70 7.63 16.51
N ILE A 244 14.84 6.65 16.21
CA ILE A 244 15.23 5.24 16.08
C ILE A 244 16.19 5.05 14.91
N ASN A 245 15.88 5.58 13.72
CA ASN A 245 16.75 5.40 12.56
C ASN A 245 18.05 6.19 12.66
N HIS A 246 18.06 7.37 13.29
CA HIS A 246 19.31 8.08 13.58
C HIS A 246 20.22 7.25 14.48
N TYR A 247 19.66 6.72 15.58
CA TYR A 247 20.38 5.85 16.50
C TYR A 247 20.92 4.59 15.80
N LEU A 248 20.09 3.90 15.00
CA LEU A 248 20.51 2.73 14.22
C LEU A 248 21.60 3.05 13.19
N ARG A 249 21.46 4.15 12.43
CA ARG A 249 22.45 4.57 11.41
C ARG A 249 23.78 5.01 12.02
N SER A 250 23.76 5.48 13.27
CA SER A 250 24.98 5.75 14.06
C SER A 250 25.63 4.49 14.64
N ASN A 251 25.17 3.30 14.27
CA ASN A 251 25.56 2.03 14.87
C ASN A 251 25.32 2.00 16.40
N GLN A 252 24.18 2.56 16.83
CA GLN A 252 23.73 2.61 18.23
C GLN A 252 24.67 3.40 19.17
N THR A 253 25.40 4.38 18.63
CA THR A 253 26.35 5.19 19.41
C THR A 253 25.87 6.61 19.69
N LYS A 254 24.95 7.14 18.87
CA LYS A 254 24.50 8.54 18.96
C LYS A 254 22.98 8.62 19.08
N LEU A 255 22.52 9.35 20.08
CA LEU A 255 21.16 9.85 20.16
C LEU A 255 21.07 11.21 19.46
N LEU A 256 19.87 11.62 19.07
CA LEU A 256 19.61 12.99 18.63
C LEU A 256 20.08 13.99 19.70
N SER A 257 20.64 15.12 19.27
CA SER A 257 21.05 16.18 20.19
C SER A 257 19.84 16.79 20.90
N LYS A 258 20.07 17.44 22.05
CA LYS A 258 19.00 18.13 22.80
C LYS A 258 18.24 19.14 21.94
N GLU A 259 18.93 19.82 21.02
CA GLU A 259 18.32 20.83 20.14
C GLU A 259 17.44 20.17 19.05
N GLU A 260 17.90 19.07 18.46
CA GLU A 260 17.10 18.27 17.51
C GLU A 260 15.87 17.65 18.19
N LEU A 261 16.05 17.12 19.40
CA LEU A 261 14.96 16.56 20.20
C LEU A 261 13.93 17.64 20.54
N LYS A 262 14.35 18.84 20.98
CA LYS A 262 13.43 19.92 21.38
C LYS A 262 12.48 20.33 20.26
N ASN A 263 13.01 20.47 19.03
CA ASN A 263 12.22 20.88 17.87
C ASN A 263 11.19 19.81 17.46
N VAL A 264 11.56 18.52 17.49
CA VAL A 264 10.66 17.42 17.10
C VAL A 264 9.67 17.09 18.23
N LEU A 265 10.14 17.06 19.48
CA LEU A 265 9.34 16.77 20.67
C LEU A 265 8.22 17.79 20.85
N THR A 266 8.46 19.08 20.60
CA THR A 266 7.42 20.11 20.75
C THR A 266 6.23 19.88 19.82
N ALA A 267 6.49 19.49 18.56
CA ALA A 267 5.42 19.20 17.60
C ALA A 267 4.66 17.91 17.99
N GLU A 268 5.39 16.86 18.38
CA GLU A 268 4.81 15.57 18.77
C GLU A 268 3.96 15.69 20.04
N LEU A 269 4.44 16.41 21.06
CA LEU A 269 3.72 16.64 22.33
C LEU A 269 2.44 17.45 22.09
N ASN A 270 2.48 18.48 21.24
CA ASN A 270 1.30 19.28 20.90
C ASN A 270 0.25 18.46 20.15
N HIS A 271 0.68 17.60 19.23
CA HIS A 271 -0.23 16.71 18.51
C HIS A 271 -0.85 15.65 19.44
N LEU A 272 -0.04 14.99 20.27
CA LEU A 272 -0.51 14.01 21.25
C LEU A 272 -1.51 14.64 22.23
N ARG A 273 -1.18 15.83 22.77
CA ARG A 273 -2.07 16.57 23.66
C ARG A 273 -3.41 16.87 22.99
N TYR A 274 -3.39 17.38 21.77
CA TYR A 274 -4.61 17.65 21.00
C TYR A 274 -5.46 16.39 20.80
N GLU A 275 -4.86 15.26 20.39
CA GLU A 275 -5.58 13.99 20.23
C GLU A 275 -6.23 13.49 21.53
N LEU A 276 -5.54 13.64 22.66
CA LEU A 276 -6.04 13.22 23.97
C LEU A 276 -7.16 14.14 24.47
N GLU A 277 -7.06 15.44 24.24
CA GLU A 277 -8.11 16.41 24.55
C GLU A 277 -9.38 16.14 23.72
N GLN A 278 -9.25 15.85 22.43
CA GLN A 278 -10.39 15.45 21.58
C GLN A 278 -11.06 14.16 22.05
N LYS A 279 -10.29 13.25 22.66
CA LYS A 279 -10.78 12.00 23.26
C LYS A 279 -11.30 12.18 24.71
N GLY A 280 -11.37 13.42 25.20
CA GLY A 280 -11.86 13.73 26.54
C GLY A 280 -11.00 13.17 27.68
N LYS A 281 -9.70 12.95 27.44
CA LYS A 281 -8.78 12.44 28.46
C LYS A 281 -8.45 13.52 29.48
N SER A 282 -8.22 13.11 30.73
CA SER A 282 -7.88 14.05 31.82
C SER A 282 -6.43 14.54 31.72
N GLU A 283 -6.16 15.71 32.28
CA GLU A 283 -4.82 16.32 32.32
C GLU A 283 -3.75 15.39 32.93
N ASN A 284 -4.13 14.56 33.90
CA ASN A 284 -3.21 13.58 34.51
C ASN A 284 -2.81 12.48 33.52
N VAL A 285 -3.75 11.99 32.71
CA VAL A 285 -3.48 10.99 31.67
C VAL A 285 -2.60 11.59 30.57
N ILE A 286 -2.82 12.86 30.23
CA ILE A 286 -1.96 13.58 29.27
C ILE A 286 -0.53 13.61 29.80
N LYS A 287 -0.30 14.10 31.03
CA LYS A 287 1.04 14.18 31.64
C LYS A 287 1.76 12.83 31.69
N GLU A 288 1.06 11.77 32.07
CA GLU A 288 1.62 10.42 32.10
C GLU A 288 2.12 9.98 30.71
N GLN A 289 1.33 10.22 29.65
CA GLN A 289 1.76 9.90 28.28
C GLN A 289 2.93 10.75 27.79
N LEU A 290 3.04 12.01 28.22
CA LEU A 290 4.20 12.85 27.89
C LEU A 290 5.47 12.30 28.57
N THR A 291 5.40 11.88 29.83
CA THR A 291 6.54 11.25 30.53
C THR A 291 6.97 9.96 29.83
N GLN A 292 6.02 9.11 29.44
CA GLN A 292 6.32 7.88 28.69
C GLN A 292 6.99 8.17 27.34
N LEU A 293 6.61 9.27 26.67
CA LEU A 293 7.24 9.71 25.42
C LEU A 293 8.70 10.11 25.65
N GLU A 294 9.00 10.83 26.73
CA GLU A 294 10.36 11.21 27.11
C GLU A 294 11.21 9.98 27.48
N GLU A 295 10.65 9.02 28.21
CA GLU A 295 11.32 7.76 28.53
C GLU A 295 11.69 6.97 27.27
N ARG A 296 10.79 6.93 26.28
CA ARG A 296 11.05 6.28 24.97
C ARG A 296 12.20 6.92 24.19
N LEU A 297 12.55 8.17 24.45
CA LEU A 297 13.68 8.86 23.83
C LEU A 297 15.03 8.58 24.51
N SER A 298 15.02 8.00 25.70
CA SER A 298 16.23 7.53 26.34
C SER A 298 16.85 6.36 25.58
N LYS A 299 18.15 6.10 25.73
CA LYS A 299 18.80 4.94 25.12
C LYS A 299 18.08 3.62 25.47
N PRO A 300 17.78 3.31 26.75
CA PRO A 300 17.00 2.12 27.10
C PRO A 300 15.60 2.09 26.45
N GLY A 301 14.94 3.25 26.35
CA GLY A 301 13.62 3.35 25.70
C GLY A 301 13.67 3.06 24.21
N ILE A 302 14.67 3.58 23.51
CA ILE A 302 14.90 3.31 22.08
C ILE A 302 15.28 1.85 21.87
N ASP A 303 16.19 1.30 22.68
CA ASP A 303 16.61 -0.11 22.61
C ASP A 303 15.41 -1.05 22.80
N ASN A 304 14.55 -0.77 23.80
CA ASN A 304 13.33 -1.53 24.04
C ASN A 304 12.33 -1.41 22.86
N THR A 305 12.15 -0.20 22.34
CA THR A 305 11.26 0.02 21.18
C THR A 305 11.76 -0.74 19.95
N ILE A 306 13.06 -0.75 19.69
CA ILE A 306 13.67 -1.55 18.61
C ILE A 306 13.40 -3.04 18.85
N HIS A 307 13.56 -3.53 20.08
CA HIS A 307 13.29 -4.93 20.43
C HIS A 307 11.85 -5.33 20.10
N GLU A 308 10.88 -4.49 20.49
CA GLU A 308 9.46 -4.76 20.24
C GLU A 308 9.11 -4.69 18.75
N ILE A 309 9.68 -3.74 17.99
CA ILE A 309 9.48 -3.69 16.53
C ILE A 309 10.06 -4.96 15.88
N ASP A 310 11.29 -5.35 16.21
CA ASP A 310 11.89 -6.58 15.67
C ASP A 310 11.06 -7.83 16.02
N ALA A 311 10.54 -7.90 17.26
CA ALA A 311 9.67 -8.99 17.71
C ALA A 311 8.34 -9.02 16.95
N ALA A 312 7.74 -7.85 16.70
CA ALA A 312 6.54 -7.69 15.90
C ALA A 312 6.76 -8.20 14.48
N MET A 313 7.83 -7.72 13.83
CA MET A 313 8.17 -8.06 12.45
C MET A 313 8.43 -9.57 12.30
N ARG A 314 9.14 -10.22 13.22
CA ARG A 314 9.38 -11.69 13.17
C ARG A 314 8.11 -12.55 13.14
N ARG A 315 6.95 -12.02 13.53
CA ARG A 315 5.65 -12.71 13.47
C ARG A 315 4.99 -12.65 12.10
N PHE A 316 5.58 -11.93 11.14
CA PHE A 316 5.06 -11.79 9.79
C PHE A 316 6.09 -12.26 8.75
N SER A 317 5.58 -12.88 7.68
CA SER A 317 6.39 -13.31 6.54
C SER A 317 5.55 -13.24 5.27
N LEU A 318 6.08 -12.55 4.25
CA LEU A 318 5.43 -12.41 2.96
C LEU A 318 5.16 -13.76 2.31
N LYS A 319 3.95 -13.93 1.76
CA LYS A 319 3.53 -15.18 1.08
C LYS A 319 3.91 -15.24 -0.39
N GLU A 320 4.30 -14.12 -0.97
CA GLU A 320 4.69 -13.96 -2.36
C GLU A 320 5.70 -12.82 -2.51
N ASP A 321 6.37 -12.77 -3.66
CA ASP A 321 7.23 -11.65 -4.00
C ASP A 321 6.37 -10.41 -4.24
N ILE A 322 6.78 -9.25 -3.71
CA ILE A 322 6.11 -7.97 -3.93
C ILE A 322 7.09 -6.94 -4.47
N THR A 323 6.59 -5.93 -5.17
CA THR A 323 7.36 -4.72 -5.46
C THR A 323 6.84 -3.59 -4.60
N VAL A 324 7.74 -2.94 -3.87
CA VAL A 324 7.44 -1.75 -3.07
C VAL A 324 8.22 -0.56 -3.59
N TYR A 325 7.73 0.64 -3.26
CA TYR A 325 8.19 1.90 -3.82
C TYR A 325 8.60 2.85 -2.71
N ARG A 326 9.61 3.67 -2.96
CA ARG A 326 9.95 4.77 -2.08
C ARG A 326 10.36 5.98 -2.90
N ASN A 327 9.66 7.09 -2.68
CA ASN A 327 9.99 8.37 -3.32
C ASN A 327 10.93 9.15 -2.38
N THR A 328 12.12 9.53 -2.88
CA THR A 328 13.16 10.23 -2.12
C THR A 328 13.43 11.61 -2.75
N GLY A 329 13.47 12.64 -1.91
CA GLY A 329 13.52 14.05 -2.32
C GLY A 329 14.94 14.57 -2.53
N GLU A 330 15.10 15.73 -3.17
CA GLU A 330 16.42 16.38 -3.34
C GLU A 330 17.06 16.80 -2.02
N GLN A 331 16.26 17.06 -1.00
CA GLN A 331 16.75 17.39 0.34
C GLN A 331 17.46 16.20 1.00
N GLU A 332 17.18 14.97 0.53
CA GLU A 332 17.89 13.75 0.92
C GLU A 332 19.24 13.58 0.16
N LEU A 333 19.65 14.59 -0.63
CA LEU A 333 20.89 14.61 -1.42
C LEU A 333 21.95 15.54 -0.83
N ASN A 334 21.52 16.62 -0.18
CA ASN A 334 22.41 17.67 0.34
C ASN A 334 22.84 17.44 1.80
N LYS A 335 22.50 16.28 2.41
CA LYS A 335 23.02 15.89 3.72
C LYS A 335 23.62 14.49 3.68
N LYS A 336 24.84 14.37 4.22
CA LYS A 336 25.63 13.13 4.29
C LYS A 336 25.05 12.00 5.17
N GLU A 337 23.85 12.16 5.73
CA GLU A 337 23.20 11.17 6.62
C GLU A 337 21.91 10.56 6.02
N ASP A 338 21.66 10.79 4.74
CA ASP A 338 20.38 10.51 4.12
C ASP A 338 20.25 9.10 3.50
N PHE A 339 19.02 8.76 3.14
CA PHE A 339 18.58 7.42 2.76
C PHE A 339 19.39 6.80 1.61
N LEU A 340 19.70 7.53 0.53
CA LEU A 340 20.42 6.95 -0.63
C LEU A 340 21.83 6.49 -0.28
N GLN A 341 22.56 7.29 0.49
CA GLN A 341 23.90 6.92 0.93
C GLN A 341 23.85 5.83 2.00
N THR A 342 23.01 5.99 3.02
CA THR A 342 22.96 5.06 4.16
C THR A 342 22.29 3.72 3.85
N THR A 343 21.37 3.68 2.88
CA THR A 343 20.57 2.48 2.53
C THR A 343 21.07 1.83 1.24
N LEU A 344 21.38 2.61 0.20
CA LEU A 344 21.84 2.07 -1.09
C LEU A 344 23.34 2.21 -1.34
N GLY A 345 24.09 2.93 -0.50
CA GLY A 345 25.52 3.20 -0.72
C GLY A 345 25.78 4.14 -1.90
N LEU A 346 24.77 4.91 -2.34
CA LEU A 346 24.87 5.84 -3.45
C LEU A 346 25.27 7.22 -2.93
N ASP A 347 26.48 7.65 -3.27
CA ASP A 347 26.98 8.98 -2.96
C ASP A 347 26.64 9.96 -4.10
N PHE A 348 25.65 10.82 -3.86
CA PHE A 348 25.20 11.85 -4.80
C PHE A 348 25.74 13.25 -4.42
N SER A 349 26.63 13.36 -3.43
CA SER A 349 27.24 14.65 -3.07
C SER A 349 27.97 15.36 -4.22
N PRO A 350 28.54 14.66 -5.24
CA PRO A 350 29.07 15.35 -6.43
C PRO A 350 28.00 16.07 -7.27
N LEU A 351 26.72 15.83 -7.03
CA LEU A 351 25.59 16.40 -7.78
C LEU A 351 25.00 17.67 -7.18
N GLU A 352 25.54 18.20 -6.08
CA GLU A 352 24.98 19.34 -5.33
C GLU A 352 24.93 20.68 -6.12
N ASN A 353 25.60 20.77 -7.28
CA ASN A 353 25.77 22.04 -8.03
C ASN A 353 25.20 22.04 -9.46
N PHE A 354 24.34 21.08 -9.84
CA PHE A 354 23.74 21.08 -11.18
C PHE A 354 22.70 22.20 -11.35
N LYS A 355 22.75 22.89 -12.49
CA LYS A 355 21.89 24.05 -12.77
C LYS A 355 20.53 23.63 -13.33
N THR A 356 20.44 22.44 -13.92
CA THR A 356 19.22 21.90 -14.47
C THR A 356 18.93 20.50 -13.96
N TYR A 357 17.65 20.20 -13.86
CA TYR A 357 17.15 18.91 -13.40
C TYR A 357 17.48 17.76 -14.38
N GLU A 358 17.55 18.05 -15.69
CA GLU A 358 17.92 17.06 -16.71
C GLU A 358 19.41 16.64 -16.62
N GLU A 359 20.31 17.60 -16.39
CA GLU A 359 21.73 17.31 -16.13
C GLU A 359 21.90 16.47 -14.86
N TYR A 360 21.16 16.82 -13.80
CA TYR A 360 21.15 16.07 -12.54
C TYR A 360 20.76 14.61 -12.76
N ILE A 361 19.61 14.35 -13.41
CA ILE A 361 19.11 13.00 -13.64
C ILE A 361 20.09 12.18 -14.51
N THR A 362 20.64 12.80 -15.56
CA THR A 362 21.63 12.16 -16.43
C THR A 362 22.85 11.67 -15.64
N LYS A 363 23.37 12.50 -14.73
CA LYS A 363 24.54 12.16 -13.92
C LYS A 363 24.22 11.19 -12.78
N ALA A 364 23.06 11.31 -12.16
CA ALA A 364 22.60 10.36 -11.16
C ALA A 364 22.46 8.94 -11.73
N ILE A 365 22.00 8.80 -12.98
CA ILE A 365 21.94 7.50 -13.68
C ILE A 365 23.32 6.88 -13.85
N GLU A 366 24.34 7.68 -14.21
CA GLU A 366 25.72 7.19 -14.34
C GLU A 366 26.21 6.60 -13.01
N ILE A 367 25.96 7.29 -11.88
CA ILE A 367 26.32 6.81 -10.55
C ILE A 367 25.59 5.50 -10.22
N VAL A 368 24.29 5.42 -10.47
CA VAL A 368 23.52 4.19 -10.16
C VAL A 368 23.98 3.02 -11.03
N LYS A 369 24.22 3.25 -12.33
CA LYS A 369 24.74 2.23 -13.25
C LYS A 369 26.12 1.72 -12.81
N ALA A 370 27.01 2.61 -12.36
CA ALA A 370 28.32 2.24 -11.83
C ALA A 370 28.25 1.41 -10.53
N ASN A 371 27.12 1.45 -9.82
CA ASN A 371 26.86 0.67 -8.61
C ASN A 371 25.94 -0.54 -8.84
N LYS A 372 25.60 -0.88 -10.09
CA LYS A 372 24.82 -2.08 -10.40
C LYS A 372 25.52 -3.34 -9.87
N GLY A 373 24.75 -4.21 -9.22
CA GLY A 373 25.21 -5.44 -8.60
C GLY A 373 25.79 -5.26 -7.20
N LYS A 374 26.13 -4.03 -6.79
CA LYS A 374 26.59 -3.76 -5.42
C LYS A 374 25.45 -3.90 -4.42
N THR A 375 25.83 -4.29 -3.22
CA THR A 375 24.94 -4.48 -2.09
C THR A 375 25.30 -3.51 -0.99
N ASN A 376 24.29 -2.89 -0.38
CA ASN A 376 24.46 -2.11 0.84
C ASN A 376 23.46 -2.54 1.91
N THR A 377 23.83 -2.35 3.18
CA THR A 377 22.98 -2.67 4.32
C THR A 377 22.35 -1.41 4.89
N ALA A 378 21.02 -1.37 4.91
CA ALA A 378 20.28 -0.33 5.62
C ALA A 378 20.28 -0.65 7.11
N LEU A 379 21.06 0.08 7.90
CA LEU A 379 21.14 -0.14 9.36
C LEU A 379 19.82 0.16 10.07
N GLY A 380 19.04 1.12 9.55
CA GLY A 380 17.71 1.47 10.03
C GLY A 380 16.60 0.69 9.32
N TYR A 381 15.39 0.77 9.86
CA TYR A 381 14.19 0.32 9.16
C TYR A 381 13.95 1.18 7.91
N THR A 382 13.30 0.61 6.90
CA THR A 382 13.05 1.30 5.64
C THR A 382 11.56 1.33 5.33
N SER A 383 10.96 2.52 5.47
CA SER A 383 9.58 2.79 5.09
C SER A 383 9.44 2.87 3.57
N THR A 384 8.53 2.08 3.04
CA THR A 384 8.18 1.98 1.61
C THR A 384 6.66 1.99 1.46
N ALA A 385 6.16 2.10 0.24
CA ALA A 385 4.75 2.05 -0.07
C ALA A 385 4.46 1.04 -1.16
N THR A 386 3.22 0.59 -1.22
CA THR A 386 2.78 -0.40 -2.20
C THR A 386 2.46 0.20 -3.57
N GLN A 387 2.46 1.54 -3.64
CA GLN A 387 2.09 2.30 -4.82
C GLN A 387 3.17 3.33 -5.19
N LYS A 388 3.27 3.61 -6.49
CA LYS A 388 4.17 4.63 -7.08
C LYS A 388 3.72 6.06 -6.72
N ASN A 389 2.41 6.27 -6.69
CA ASN A 389 1.76 7.57 -6.49
C ASN A 389 1.40 7.77 -5.01
N THR A 390 2.39 8.14 -4.21
CA THR A 390 2.18 8.56 -2.82
C THR A 390 2.12 10.08 -2.71
N VAL A 391 1.87 10.60 -1.50
CA VAL A 391 1.91 12.03 -1.13
C VAL A 391 3.22 12.74 -1.57
N PHE A 392 4.23 11.97 -1.96
CA PHE A 392 5.55 12.41 -2.38
C PHE A 392 5.86 12.19 -3.87
N ASN A 393 4.85 12.02 -4.73
CA ASN A 393 5.01 11.78 -6.17
C ASN A 393 5.76 12.88 -6.94
N LYS A 394 5.89 14.09 -6.39
CA LYS A 394 6.70 15.19 -6.95
C LYS A 394 8.21 15.05 -6.73
N ARG A 395 8.66 14.01 -6.01
CA ARG A 395 10.07 13.80 -5.73
C ARG A 395 10.79 13.21 -6.96
N PRO A 396 12.06 13.59 -7.18
CA PRO A 396 12.76 13.30 -8.43
C PRO A 396 13.30 11.87 -8.56
N ILE A 397 13.33 11.12 -7.46
CA ILE A 397 13.89 9.78 -7.41
C ILE A 397 12.86 8.83 -6.83
N ARG A 398 12.60 7.75 -7.55
CA ARG A 398 11.81 6.61 -7.09
C ARG A 398 12.68 5.38 -6.99
N LEU A 399 12.62 4.71 -5.84
CA LEU A 399 13.10 3.34 -5.72
C LEU A 399 11.97 2.38 -6.07
N GLU A 400 12.29 1.38 -6.87
CA GLU A 400 11.48 0.18 -7.10
C GLU A 400 12.22 -1.01 -6.52
N ILE A 401 11.66 -1.61 -5.46
CA ILE A 401 12.33 -2.63 -4.66
C ILE A 401 11.55 -3.93 -4.80
N LEU A 402 12.17 -4.94 -5.41
CA LEU A 402 11.65 -6.30 -5.37
C LEU A 402 11.96 -6.92 -4.00
N VAL A 403 10.91 -7.26 -3.26
CA VAL A 403 10.97 -7.89 -1.94
C VAL A 403 10.55 -9.36 -2.09
N PRO A 404 11.44 -10.33 -1.82
CA PRO A 404 11.11 -11.72 -2.03
C PRO A 404 10.14 -12.26 -0.97
N LYS A 405 9.35 -13.26 -1.37
CA LYS A 405 8.58 -14.13 -0.48
C LYS A 405 9.45 -14.60 0.67
N GLY A 406 8.84 -14.72 1.85
CA GLY A 406 9.53 -15.11 3.07
C GLY A 406 10.05 -13.93 3.89
N THR A 407 10.29 -12.77 3.25
CA THR A 407 10.74 -11.55 3.93
C THR A 407 9.73 -11.10 4.98
N SER A 408 10.21 -10.68 6.14
CA SER A 408 9.39 -9.98 7.12
C SER A 408 9.19 -8.52 6.68
N ALA A 409 8.12 -8.27 5.93
CA ALA A 409 7.77 -6.93 5.43
C ALA A 409 6.26 -6.70 5.55
N PRO A 410 5.74 -6.48 6.78
CA PRO A 410 4.32 -6.25 6.99
C PRO A 410 3.87 -4.94 6.35
N TYR A 411 2.64 -4.94 5.84
CA TYR A 411 1.90 -3.74 5.54
C TYR A 411 1.36 -3.17 6.85
N ILE A 412 1.79 -1.97 7.22
CA ILE A 412 1.57 -1.41 8.56
C ILE A 412 0.58 -0.25 8.58
N ASP A 413 -0.07 0.04 7.44
CA ASP A 413 -1.01 1.14 7.28
C ASP A 413 -2.14 1.16 8.33
N SER A 414 -2.62 -0.02 8.76
CA SER A 414 -3.66 -0.14 9.79
C SER A 414 -3.20 0.14 11.21
N ILE A 415 -1.89 0.09 11.48
CA ILE A 415 -1.28 0.41 12.79
C ILE A 415 -0.64 1.80 12.78
N SER A 416 -0.34 2.33 11.58
CA SER A 416 0.39 3.58 11.40
C SER A 416 -0.34 4.77 12.05
N ARG A 417 0.44 5.71 12.58
CA ARG A 417 -0.06 7.01 13.02
C ARG A 417 -0.57 7.84 11.84
N PHE A 418 -0.10 7.55 10.64
CA PHE A 418 -0.52 8.17 9.39
C PHE A 418 -1.17 7.12 8.48
N PRO A 419 -2.46 6.77 8.73
CA PRO A 419 -3.16 5.81 7.88
C PRO A 419 -3.32 6.38 6.46
N ASN A 420 -3.39 5.50 5.47
CA ASN A 420 -3.46 5.78 4.02
C ASN A 420 -2.13 6.11 3.33
N GLU A 421 -0.99 6.03 4.03
CA GLU A 421 0.32 6.09 3.37
C GLU A 421 0.67 4.78 2.64
N LYS A 422 -0.14 3.74 2.84
CA LYS A 422 -0.01 2.43 2.21
C LYS A 422 1.36 1.83 2.49
N GLU A 423 1.80 1.98 3.73
CA GLU A 423 3.17 1.71 4.14
C GLU A 423 3.44 0.21 4.27
N VAL A 424 4.54 -0.23 3.65
CA VAL A 424 5.22 -1.51 3.96
C VAL A 424 6.54 -1.18 4.63
N LEU A 425 6.74 -1.76 5.81
CA LEU A 425 7.97 -1.54 6.58
C LEU A 425 8.96 -2.66 6.34
N LEU A 426 10.15 -2.31 5.83
CA LEU A 426 11.25 -3.26 5.68
C LEU A 426 12.13 -3.27 6.94
N PRO A 427 12.63 -4.46 7.33
CA PRO A 427 13.31 -4.64 8.61
C PRO A 427 14.66 -3.93 8.61
N ARG A 428 15.10 -3.50 9.79
CA ARG A 428 16.46 -2.98 9.96
C ARG A 428 17.49 -4.06 9.60
N GLY A 429 18.65 -3.65 9.09
CA GLY A 429 19.68 -4.56 8.59
C GLY A 429 19.38 -5.15 7.21
N SER A 430 18.30 -4.73 6.55
CA SER A 430 17.97 -5.15 5.18
C SER A 430 19.12 -4.87 4.20
N LYS A 431 19.38 -5.82 3.31
CA LYS A 431 20.41 -5.68 2.28
C LYS A 431 19.77 -5.42 0.92
N PHE A 432 20.16 -4.33 0.29
CA PHE A 432 19.66 -3.91 -1.01
C PHE A 432 20.74 -4.11 -2.06
N GLN A 433 20.44 -4.89 -3.09
CA GLN A 433 21.26 -4.98 -4.29
C GLN A 433 20.69 -4.08 -5.37
N ILE A 434 21.51 -3.19 -5.94
CA ILE A 434 21.09 -2.35 -7.07
C ILE A 434 21.05 -3.22 -8.33
N THR A 435 19.91 -3.26 -9.00
CA THR A 435 19.71 -4.05 -10.23
C THR A 435 19.72 -3.20 -11.49
N GLY A 436 19.46 -1.89 -11.37
CA GLY A 436 19.60 -0.97 -12.48
C GLY A 436 19.04 0.43 -12.21
N ALA A 437 18.99 1.23 -13.28
CA ALA A 437 18.39 2.55 -13.31
C ALA A 437 17.64 2.75 -14.63
N SER A 438 16.56 3.52 -14.59
CA SER A 438 15.81 3.97 -15.77
C SER A 438 15.24 5.37 -15.53
N THR A 439 14.68 5.97 -16.58
CA THR A 439 13.91 7.21 -16.48
C THR A 439 12.47 6.97 -16.91
N VAL A 440 11.53 7.65 -16.27
CA VAL A 440 10.13 7.68 -16.68
C VAL A 440 9.68 9.14 -16.77
N GLN A 441 8.80 9.46 -17.71
CA GLN A 441 8.14 10.76 -17.73
C GLN A 441 6.82 10.67 -16.97
N GLU A 442 6.69 11.49 -15.93
CA GLU A 442 5.46 11.58 -15.13
C GLU A 442 5.19 13.06 -14.82
N GLN A 443 3.94 13.49 -14.96
CA GLN A 443 3.50 14.87 -14.67
C GLN A 443 4.36 15.95 -15.36
N GLY A 444 4.86 15.68 -16.58
CA GLY A 444 5.68 16.64 -17.34
C GLY A 444 7.15 16.72 -16.93
N HIS A 445 7.62 15.84 -16.04
CA HIS A 445 9.02 15.81 -15.57
C HIS A 445 9.66 14.42 -15.74
N ASN A 446 10.96 14.39 -15.99
CA ASN A 446 11.76 13.15 -16.02
C ASN A 446 12.10 12.70 -14.60
N LEU A 447 11.68 11.51 -14.20
CA LEU A 447 11.98 10.94 -12.89
C LEU A 447 13.05 9.84 -13.01
N LEU A 448 14.01 9.82 -12.07
CA LEU A 448 14.98 8.73 -11.95
C LEU A 448 14.35 7.55 -11.20
N VAL A 449 14.29 6.39 -11.85
CA VAL A 449 13.91 5.12 -11.22
C VAL A 449 15.17 4.32 -10.89
N ILE A 450 15.41 4.07 -9.61
CA ILE A 450 16.46 3.16 -9.11
C ILE A 450 15.82 1.81 -8.84
N LYS A 451 16.25 0.78 -9.55
CA LYS A 451 15.77 -0.59 -9.35
C LYS A 451 16.68 -1.30 -8.38
N ALA A 452 16.09 -1.90 -7.36
CA ALA A 452 16.78 -2.67 -6.35
C ALA A 452 16.05 -3.98 -6.05
N LYS A 453 16.77 -4.92 -5.46
CA LYS A 453 16.22 -6.16 -4.92
C LYS A 453 16.71 -6.32 -3.48
N LEU A 454 15.81 -6.70 -2.59
CA LEU A 454 16.17 -7.12 -1.24
C LEU A 454 16.78 -8.52 -1.30
N ILE A 455 17.99 -8.68 -0.76
CA ILE A 455 18.74 -9.94 -0.81
C ILE A 455 18.98 -10.48 0.60
N ASN A 456 18.30 -11.56 0.96
CA ASN A 456 18.41 -12.24 2.25
C ASN A 456 18.24 -11.32 3.47
N SER A 457 17.00 -11.15 3.92
CA SER A 457 16.65 -10.70 5.28
C SER A 457 16.40 -11.88 6.20
#